data_AF-A0A431VNG5-F1
#
_entry.id   AF-A0A431VNG5-F1
#
_cell.length_a   1.000
_cell.length_b   1.000
_cell.length_c   1.000
_cell.angle_alpha   90.00
_cell.angle_beta   90.00
_cell.angle_gamma   90.00
#
_symmetry.space_group_name_H-M   'P 1'
#
loop_
_entity.id
_entity.type
_entity.pdbx_description
1 polymer ?
#
loop_
_entity_poly.entity_id
_entity_poly.type
_entity_poly.pdbx_seq_one_letter_code
_entity_poly.pdbx_strand_id
1 'polypeptide(L)'
;MATLAEALSIALDLHQAGRLDEAETLYRRILTAAPGQPDALHLSGVLAGQRGRTDQGIALIQKAIALTPSAADCRINLADLLRRTGRLAQAAALYRQALTLRPDRDDALAALALTAARLGSGQTPATQAANWYRLALAIRPDFVDVVGNLIGLCEADAALTLLSRRIRLRADTDALAARAARRHQTQDSAGAQADLRAALALAPDRADLWQELGESLHGDEAFSDAVSALSRAAALAPHRSPVRPRLGLLLRTVGRLAEAADQYRRVLADNPDHSAVRSALWEVERALGLHAAYHGHEGQDAFVHRTFFPDRTGGVFLDIGAYDGVTWSNTLFFERELGWTGLCVEASPTRFAALARNRPGPNLNIALANREGEAEFLDILDGPAMMGGLSETFDPGQRAFVDTLIHDKRLITVPVRRLGAVLAEHGITHVQYCSIDTEGAERSIIESIDFSRVTIDVFSLENPPEDPGLRALMDGLGYERVCRFFGGDEVYARRGLHRHPPSPASSMG
;
A
#
# COMPACT_ATOMS: atom_id res chain seq x y z
N MET A 1 -5.55 -51.08 61.55
CA MET A 1 -6.19 -50.80 60.26
C MET A 1 -5.89 -49.37 59.92
N ALA A 2 -5.41 -49.06 58.71
CA ALA A 2 -5.24 -47.68 58.30
C ALA A 2 -6.61 -46.99 58.29
N THR A 3 -6.68 -45.77 58.82
CA THR A 3 -7.90 -44.98 58.76
C THR A 3 -8.21 -44.60 57.32
N LEU A 4 -9.46 -44.21 57.04
CA LEU A 4 -9.85 -43.80 55.69
C LEU A 4 -9.06 -42.56 55.21
N ALA A 5 -8.66 -41.69 56.14
CA ALA A 5 -7.81 -40.52 55.86
C ALA A 5 -6.36 -40.93 55.54
N GLU A 6 -5.78 -41.88 56.28
CA GLU A 6 -4.45 -42.43 55.97
C GLU A 6 -4.42 -43.13 54.61
N ALA A 7 -5.46 -43.91 54.30
CA ALA A 7 -5.59 -44.58 53.00
C ALA A 7 -5.69 -43.57 51.85
N LEU A 8 -6.41 -42.45 52.04
CA LEU A 8 -6.51 -41.37 51.06
C LEU A 8 -5.17 -40.66 50.85
N SER A 9 -4.44 -40.36 51.94
CA SER A 9 -3.10 -39.75 51.86
C SER A 9 -2.15 -40.62 51.07
N ILE A 10 -2.09 -41.92 51.37
CA ILE A 10 -1.22 -42.87 50.64
C ILE A 10 -1.64 -42.96 49.16
N ALA A 11 -2.94 -42.99 48.86
CA ALA A 11 -3.43 -43.01 47.49
C ALA A 11 -3.02 -41.74 46.71
N LEU A 12 -3.08 -40.57 47.36
CA LEU A 12 -2.63 -39.31 46.78
C LEU A 12 -1.12 -39.28 46.56
N ASP A 13 -0.31 -39.75 47.51
CA ASP A 13 1.14 -39.81 47.38
C ASP A 13 1.56 -40.71 46.20
N LEU A 14 0.92 -41.88 46.07
CA LEU A 14 1.14 -42.77 44.94
C LEU A 14 0.71 -42.13 43.61
N HIS A 15 -0.40 -41.39 43.61
CA HIS A 15 -0.90 -40.68 42.44
C HIS A 15 0.09 -39.58 41.99
N GLN A 16 0.58 -38.78 42.93
CA GLN A 16 1.59 -37.74 42.67
C GLN A 16 2.93 -38.32 42.22
N ALA A 17 3.31 -39.49 42.74
CA ALA A 17 4.50 -40.24 42.31
C ALA A 17 4.34 -40.94 40.95
N GLY A 18 3.21 -40.82 40.27
CA GLY A 18 2.95 -41.45 38.98
C GLY A 18 2.67 -42.96 39.03
N ARG A 19 2.52 -43.54 40.23
CA ARG A 19 2.18 -44.96 40.45
C ARG A 19 0.68 -45.17 40.29
N LEU A 20 0.17 -44.89 39.09
CA LEU A 20 -1.26 -44.75 38.81
C LEU A 20 -2.07 -46.04 39.05
N ASP A 21 -1.51 -47.23 38.80
CA ASP A 21 -2.22 -48.51 39.04
C ASP A 21 -2.47 -48.77 40.53
N GLU A 22 -1.50 -48.39 41.36
CA GLU A 22 -1.56 -48.58 42.81
C GLU A 22 -2.48 -47.54 43.45
N ALA A 23 -2.37 -46.28 43.00
CA ALA A 23 -3.29 -45.21 43.39
C ALA A 23 -4.74 -45.56 43.03
N GLU A 24 -5.00 -46.06 41.81
CA GLU A 24 -6.33 -46.48 41.39
C GLU A 24 -6.88 -47.63 42.26
N THR A 25 -6.02 -48.60 42.59
CA THR A 25 -6.40 -49.72 43.47
C THR A 25 -6.82 -49.22 44.85
N LEU A 26 -6.08 -48.26 45.41
CA LEU A 26 -6.42 -47.68 46.71
C LEU A 26 -7.67 -46.80 46.65
N TYR A 27 -7.82 -45.93 45.66
CA TYR A 27 -9.05 -45.14 45.50
C TYR A 27 -10.28 -46.05 45.34
N ARG A 28 -10.17 -47.16 44.61
CA ARG A 28 -11.25 -48.14 44.47
C ARG A 28 -11.62 -48.77 45.81
N ARG A 29 -10.63 -49.19 46.61
CA ARG A 29 -10.85 -49.74 47.95
C ARG A 29 -11.51 -48.73 48.90
N ILE A 30 -11.07 -47.48 48.86
CA ILE A 30 -11.67 -46.38 49.63
C ILE A 30 -13.14 -46.21 49.23
N LEU A 31 -13.44 -46.20 47.92
CA LEU A 31 -14.81 -46.06 47.41
C LEU A 31 -15.68 -47.30 47.64
N THR A 32 -15.10 -48.50 47.78
CA THR A 32 -15.84 -49.69 48.23
C THR A 32 -16.26 -49.55 49.69
N ALA A 33 -15.37 -49.05 50.55
CA ALA A 33 -15.64 -48.85 51.98
C ALA A 33 -16.54 -47.64 52.26
N ALA A 34 -16.38 -46.56 51.49
CA ALA A 34 -17.14 -45.31 51.59
C ALA A 34 -17.49 -44.77 50.19
N PRO A 35 -18.61 -45.22 49.57
CA PRO A 35 -18.98 -44.84 48.20
C PRO A 35 -19.19 -43.34 47.98
N GLY A 36 -19.47 -42.57 49.03
CA GLY A 36 -19.70 -41.13 49.00
C GLY A 36 -18.52 -40.28 49.49
N GLN A 37 -17.30 -40.82 49.53
CA GLN A 37 -16.12 -40.07 49.96
C GLN A 37 -15.73 -39.05 48.86
N PRO A 38 -15.84 -37.71 49.10
CA PRO A 38 -15.71 -36.71 48.02
C PRO A 38 -14.32 -36.61 47.39
N ASP A 39 -13.25 -36.64 48.19
CA ASP A 39 -11.87 -36.53 47.71
C ASP A 39 -11.43 -37.75 46.90
N ALA A 40 -11.83 -38.95 47.31
CA ALA A 40 -11.57 -40.19 46.59
C ALA A 40 -12.36 -40.23 45.28
N LEU A 41 -13.60 -39.72 45.25
CA LEU A 41 -14.37 -39.56 44.01
C LEU A 41 -13.69 -38.54 43.07
N HIS A 42 -13.25 -37.40 43.59
CA HIS A 42 -12.56 -36.35 42.81
C HIS A 42 -11.24 -36.87 42.23
N LEU A 43 -10.33 -37.38 43.06
CA LEU A 43 -9.00 -37.81 42.65
C LEU A 43 -9.03 -39.06 41.78
N SER A 44 -9.95 -40.00 42.03
CA SER A 44 -10.22 -41.13 41.13
C SER A 44 -10.71 -40.66 39.76
N GLY A 45 -11.54 -39.62 39.73
CA GLY A 45 -11.99 -38.99 38.49
C GLY A 45 -10.86 -38.31 37.71
N VAL A 46 -9.95 -37.62 38.40
CA VAL A 46 -8.73 -37.03 37.80
C VAL A 46 -7.83 -38.13 37.22
N LEU A 47 -7.60 -39.21 37.98
CA LEU A 47 -6.80 -40.35 37.53
C LEU A 47 -7.42 -41.04 36.31
N ALA A 48 -8.74 -41.24 36.30
CA ALA A 48 -9.46 -41.81 35.16
C ALA A 48 -9.24 -40.96 33.90
N GLY A 49 -9.32 -39.63 34.02
CA GLY A 49 -9.01 -38.69 32.94
C GLY A 49 -7.56 -38.76 32.45
N GLN A 50 -6.58 -38.88 33.35
CA GLN A 50 -5.16 -39.06 32.98
C GLN A 50 -4.92 -40.35 32.19
N ARG A 51 -5.74 -41.37 32.42
CA ARG A 51 -5.70 -42.67 31.71
C ARG A 51 -6.59 -42.71 30.46
N GLY A 52 -7.11 -41.56 30.01
CA GLY A 52 -7.98 -41.46 28.83
C GLY A 52 -9.42 -41.93 29.03
N ARG A 53 -9.81 -42.35 30.24
CA ARG A 53 -11.18 -42.77 30.60
C ARG A 53 -12.02 -41.54 30.96
N THR A 54 -12.16 -40.63 30.00
CA THR A 54 -12.65 -39.27 30.26
C THR A 54 -14.11 -39.23 30.72
N ASP A 55 -15.02 -40.02 30.14
CA ASP A 55 -16.42 -40.03 30.56
C ASP A 55 -16.60 -40.59 31.98
N GLN A 56 -15.82 -41.61 32.34
CA GLN A 56 -15.76 -42.12 33.71
C GLN A 56 -15.24 -41.05 34.68
N GLY A 57 -14.18 -40.32 34.29
CA GLY A 57 -13.64 -39.21 35.06
C GLY A 57 -14.66 -38.10 35.31
N ILE A 58 -15.37 -37.68 34.27
CA ILE A 58 -16.46 -36.69 34.33
C ILE A 58 -17.53 -37.11 35.34
N ALA A 59 -18.02 -38.35 35.25
CA ALA A 59 -19.07 -38.85 36.13
C ALA A 59 -18.64 -38.90 37.60
N LEU A 60 -17.39 -39.30 37.87
CA LEU A 60 -16.83 -39.34 39.22
C LEU A 60 -16.67 -37.95 39.83
N ILE A 61 -16.13 -36.99 39.08
CA ILE A 61 -15.97 -35.60 39.57
C ILE A 61 -17.33 -34.92 39.74
N GLN A 62 -18.32 -35.18 38.88
CA GLN A 62 -19.69 -34.67 39.06
C GLN A 62 -20.32 -35.15 40.38
N LYS A 63 -20.12 -36.42 40.76
CA LYS A 63 -20.55 -36.94 42.06
C LYS A 63 -19.84 -36.23 43.22
N ALA A 64 -18.53 -35.99 43.10
CA ALA A 64 -17.78 -35.23 44.10
C ALA A 64 -18.32 -33.80 44.26
N ILE A 65 -18.63 -33.10 43.16
CA ILE A 65 -19.21 -31.75 43.19
C ILE A 65 -20.60 -31.74 43.84
N ALA A 66 -21.43 -32.76 43.59
CA ALA A 66 -22.75 -32.87 44.20
C ALA A 66 -22.68 -33.03 45.72
N LEU A 67 -21.65 -33.71 46.22
CA LEU A 67 -21.40 -33.91 47.65
C LEU A 67 -20.65 -32.74 48.30
N THR A 68 -19.84 -32.00 47.54
CA THR A 68 -19.10 -30.83 48.02
C THR A 68 -19.24 -29.65 47.06
N PRO A 69 -20.39 -28.94 47.10
CA PRO A 69 -20.67 -27.84 46.18
C PRO A 69 -19.72 -26.64 46.31
N SER A 70 -18.93 -26.51 47.38
CA SER A 70 -17.93 -25.44 47.55
C SER A 70 -16.54 -25.81 47.01
N ALA A 71 -16.32 -27.04 46.55
CA ALA A 71 -15.00 -27.46 46.06
C ALA A 71 -14.67 -26.86 44.68
N ALA A 72 -13.82 -25.82 44.68
CA ALA A 72 -13.35 -25.18 43.45
C ALA A 72 -12.47 -26.11 42.61
N ASP A 73 -11.59 -26.91 43.25
CA ASP A 73 -10.66 -27.82 42.57
C ASP A 73 -11.38 -28.91 41.76
N CYS A 74 -12.50 -29.42 42.28
CA CYS A 74 -13.34 -30.37 41.54
C CYS A 74 -13.87 -29.74 40.25
N ARG A 75 -14.31 -28.48 40.29
CA ARG A 75 -14.84 -27.78 39.11
C ARG A 75 -13.77 -27.46 38.09
N ILE A 76 -12.57 -27.05 38.53
CA ILE A 76 -11.42 -26.82 37.63
C ILE A 76 -11.07 -28.11 36.89
N ASN A 77 -10.93 -29.22 37.62
CA ASN A 77 -10.58 -30.51 37.03
C ASN A 77 -11.67 -31.03 36.08
N LEU A 78 -12.95 -30.86 36.42
CA LEU A 78 -14.05 -31.19 35.50
C LEU A 78 -14.01 -30.33 34.24
N ALA A 79 -13.77 -29.02 34.39
CA ALA A 79 -13.65 -28.10 33.27
C ALA A 79 -12.48 -28.47 32.35
N ASP A 80 -11.35 -28.93 32.91
CA ASP A 80 -10.21 -29.41 32.14
C ASP A 80 -10.53 -30.66 31.31
N LEU A 81 -11.22 -31.63 31.90
CA LEU A 81 -11.67 -32.83 31.18
C LEU A 81 -12.62 -32.45 30.03
N LEU A 82 -13.56 -31.53 30.26
CA LEU A 82 -14.50 -31.05 29.24
C LEU A 82 -13.81 -30.23 28.14
N ARG A 83 -12.81 -29.42 28.50
CA ARG A 83 -12.00 -28.64 27.55
C ARG A 83 -11.21 -29.55 26.63
N ARG A 84 -10.63 -30.64 27.15
CA ARG A 84 -9.89 -31.65 26.37
C ARG A 84 -10.79 -32.41 25.39
N THR A 85 -12.06 -32.59 25.73
CA THR A 85 -13.05 -33.26 24.85
C THR A 85 -13.83 -32.31 23.94
N GLY A 86 -13.43 -31.03 23.87
CA GLY A 86 -14.04 -30.04 22.98
C GLY A 86 -15.39 -29.50 23.47
N ARG A 87 -15.84 -29.85 24.67
CA ARG A 87 -17.07 -29.31 25.30
C ARG A 87 -16.79 -27.94 25.94
N LEU A 88 -16.33 -26.99 25.11
CA LEU A 88 -15.73 -25.72 25.52
C LEU A 88 -16.71 -24.82 26.31
N ALA A 89 -17.98 -24.73 25.91
CA ALA A 89 -18.96 -23.89 26.60
C ALA A 89 -19.24 -24.38 28.04
N GLN A 90 -19.31 -25.70 28.23
CA GLN A 90 -19.49 -26.31 29.55
C GLN A 90 -18.24 -26.13 30.41
N ALA A 91 -17.05 -26.27 29.83
CA ALA A 91 -15.79 -26.00 30.50
C ALA A 91 -15.71 -24.53 30.98
N ALA A 92 -16.03 -23.56 30.12
CA ALA A 92 -16.04 -22.13 30.47
C ALA A 92 -16.99 -21.83 31.64
N ALA A 93 -18.19 -22.41 31.64
CA ALA A 93 -19.16 -22.24 32.73
C ALA A 93 -18.63 -22.77 34.08
N LEU A 94 -17.90 -23.89 34.07
CA LEU A 94 -17.33 -24.49 35.28
C LEU A 94 -16.09 -23.74 35.78
N TYR A 95 -15.19 -23.29 34.90
CA TYR A 95 -14.09 -22.40 35.31
C TYR A 95 -14.64 -21.14 35.96
N ARG A 96 -15.71 -20.55 35.41
CA ARG A 96 -16.38 -19.39 36.02
C ARG A 96 -16.89 -19.70 37.42
N GLN A 97 -17.61 -20.80 37.60
CA GLN A 97 -18.11 -21.20 38.91
C GLN A 97 -16.96 -21.44 39.91
N ALA A 98 -15.86 -22.07 39.46
CA ALA A 98 -14.68 -22.26 40.28
C ALA A 98 -14.07 -20.94 40.73
N LEU A 99 -13.96 -19.96 39.81
CA LEU A 99 -13.42 -18.64 40.09
C LEU A 99 -14.35 -17.77 40.95
N THR A 100 -15.67 -17.99 40.94
CA THR A 100 -16.58 -17.37 41.93
C THR A 100 -16.32 -17.89 43.34
N LEU A 101 -15.92 -19.16 43.47
CA LEU A 101 -15.60 -19.77 44.78
C LEU A 101 -14.18 -19.41 45.24
N ARG A 102 -13.22 -19.37 44.32
CA ARG A 102 -11.83 -19.00 44.55
C ARG A 102 -11.29 -18.10 43.44
N PRO A 103 -11.37 -16.78 43.61
CA PRO A 103 -10.91 -15.80 42.61
C PRO A 103 -9.40 -15.80 42.38
N ASP A 104 -8.61 -16.31 43.32
CA ASP A 104 -7.15 -16.34 43.36
C ASP A 104 -6.52 -17.49 42.54
N ARG A 105 -7.32 -18.18 41.71
CA ARG A 105 -6.88 -19.34 40.92
C ARG A 105 -6.38 -18.94 39.53
N ASP A 106 -5.09 -18.63 39.45
CA ASP A 106 -4.36 -18.30 38.21
C ASP A 106 -4.51 -19.35 37.11
N ASP A 107 -4.42 -20.63 37.50
CA ASP A 107 -4.60 -21.79 36.62
C ASP A 107 -5.98 -21.83 35.97
N ALA A 108 -7.04 -21.63 36.76
CA ALA A 108 -8.42 -21.61 36.29
C ALA A 108 -8.71 -20.40 35.38
N LEU A 109 -8.11 -19.25 35.69
CA LEU A 109 -8.28 -18.04 34.89
C LEU A 109 -7.58 -18.17 33.52
N ALA A 110 -6.35 -18.68 33.49
CA ALA A 110 -5.63 -18.96 32.24
C ALA A 110 -6.37 -20.00 31.39
N ALA A 111 -6.91 -21.04 32.03
CA ALA A 111 -7.69 -22.06 31.35
C ALA A 111 -9.03 -21.53 30.80
N LEU A 112 -9.70 -20.62 31.52
CA LEU A 112 -10.88 -19.90 31.03
C LEU A 112 -10.54 -19.04 29.81
N ALA A 113 -9.44 -18.29 29.85
CA ALA A 113 -8.98 -17.45 28.74
C ALA A 113 -8.70 -18.28 27.47
N LEU A 114 -7.97 -19.39 27.61
CA LEU A 114 -7.70 -20.30 26.49
C LEU A 114 -8.98 -20.94 25.95
N THR A 115 -9.92 -21.29 26.83
CA THR A 115 -11.22 -21.84 26.43
C THR A 115 -12.06 -20.82 25.67
N ALA A 116 -12.05 -19.56 26.10
CA ALA A 116 -12.71 -18.45 25.42
C ALA A 116 -12.10 -18.16 24.04
N ALA A 117 -10.77 -18.23 23.90
CA ALA A 117 -10.08 -18.09 22.62
C ALA A 117 -10.52 -19.15 21.60
N ARG A 118 -10.54 -20.42 22.03
CA ARG A 118 -10.98 -21.53 21.16
C ARG A 118 -12.46 -21.46 20.78
N LEU A 119 -13.30 -20.92 21.68
CA LEU A 119 -14.70 -20.63 21.35
C LEU A 119 -14.77 -19.54 20.27
N GLY A 120 -14.03 -18.44 20.43
CA GLY A 120 -14.00 -17.31 19.50
C GLY A 120 -13.42 -17.63 18.11
N SER A 121 -12.56 -18.63 17.98
CA SER A 121 -12.05 -19.12 16.69
C SER A 121 -12.96 -20.14 15.99
N GLY A 122 -14.05 -20.58 16.66
CA GLY A 122 -15.05 -21.51 16.10
C GLY A 122 -16.29 -20.78 15.57
N GLN A 123 -17.41 -21.49 15.34
CA GLN A 123 -18.70 -20.89 14.96
C GLN A 123 -19.39 -20.10 16.10
N THR A 124 -18.67 -19.72 17.15
CA THR A 124 -19.25 -18.97 18.26
C THR A 124 -19.32 -17.49 17.88
N PRO A 125 -20.46 -16.81 18.04
CA PRO A 125 -20.55 -15.37 17.78
C PRO A 125 -19.50 -14.58 18.59
N ALA A 126 -18.82 -13.62 17.95
CA ALA A 126 -17.80 -12.78 18.58
C ALA A 126 -18.28 -12.10 19.88
N THR A 127 -19.58 -11.77 19.95
CA THR A 127 -20.25 -11.20 21.13
C THR A 127 -20.19 -12.13 22.35
N GLN A 128 -20.32 -13.44 22.15
CA GLN A 128 -20.26 -14.43 23.23
C GLN A 128 -18.82 -14.65 23.70
N ALA A 129 -17.86 -14.69 22.79
CA ALA A 129 -16.43 -14.74 23.13
C ALA A 129 -15.97 -13.51 23.93
N ALA A 130 -16.41 -12.31 23.53
CA ALA A 130 -16.12 -11.07 24.25
C ALA A 130 -16.67 -11.10 25.70
N ASN A 131 -17.86 -11.67 25.92
CA ASN A 131 -18.43 -11.80 27.26
C ASN A 131 -17.59 -12.69 28.18
N TRP A 132 -17.00 -13.77 27.66
CA TRP A 132 -16.12 -14.64 28.44
C TRP A 132 -14.84 -13.92 28.89
N TYR A 133 -14.22 -13.14 28.01
CA TYR A 133 -13.06 -12.33 28.37
C TYR A 133 -13.41 -11.20 29.36
N ARG A 134 -14.56 -10.53 29.20
CA ARG A 134 -15.02 -9.52 30.16
C ARG A 134 -15.21 -10.11 31.56
N LEU A 135 -15.76 -11.32 31.65
CA LEU A 135 -15.89 -12.03 32.93
C LEU A 135 -14.54 -12.37 33.55
N ALA A 136 -13.58 -12.84 32.76
CA ALA A 136 -12.22 -13.07 33.25
C ALA A 136 -11.57 -11.78 33.79
N LEU A 137 -11.79 -10.64 33.11
CA LEU A 137 -11.31 -9.32 33.57
C LEU A 137 -12.06 -8.75 34.77
N ALA A 138 -13.27 -9.22 35.06
CA ALA A 138 -14.00 -8.87 36.29
C ALA A 138 -13.41 -9.56 37.52
N ILE A 139 -12.80 -10.73 37.33
CA ILE A 139 -12.19 -11.54 38.38
C ILE A 139 -10.73 -11.11 38.59
N ARG A 140 -9.97 -10.96 37.49
CA ARG A 140 -8.60 -10.46 37.51
C ARG A 140 -8.43 -9.28 36.55
N PRO A 141 -8.46 -8.05 37.10
CA PRO A 141 -8.37 -6.87 36.27
C PRO A 141 -7.06 -6.64 35.50
N ASP A 142 -5.96 -7.25 35.93
CA ASP A 142 -4.60 -7.05 35.41
C ASP A 142 -4.15 -8.16 34.44
N PHE A 143 -5.06 -9.02 33.98
CA PHE A 143 -4.69 -10.14 33.10
C PHE A 143 -4.44 -9.69 31.64
N VAL A 144 -3.20 -9.28 31.34
CA VAL A 144 -2.79 -8.66 30.07
C VAL A 144 -3.16 -9.47 28.82
N ASP A 145 -2.96 -10.80 28.82
CA ASP A 145 -3.26 -11.64 27.66
C ASP A 145 -4.75 -11.65 27.31
N VAL A 146 -5.62 -11.64 28.33
CA VAL A 146 -7.07 -11.54 28.14
C VAL A 146 -7.47 -10.17 27.60
N VAL A 147 -6.84 -9.09 28.07
CA VAL A 147 -7.05 -7.75 27.51
C VAL A 147 -6.67 -7.74 26.03
N GLY A 148 -5.53 -8.33 25.67
CA GLY A 148 -5.07 -8.49 24.28
C GLY A 148 -6.10 -9.17 23.38
N ASN A 149 -6.61 -10.32 23.81
CA ASN A 149 -7.60 -11.07 23.03
C ASN A 149 -8.96 -10.38 22.93
N LEU A 150 -9.38 -9.63 23.96
CA LEU A 150 -10.65 -8.91 23.95
C LEU A 150 -10.63 -7.68 23.01
N ILE A 151 -9.48 -7.00 22.84
CA ILE A 151 -9.36 -5.84 21.94
C ILE A 151 -9.83 -6.17 20.53
N GLY A 152 -9.47 -7.35 20.01
CA GLY A 152 -9.84 -7.79 18.65
C GLY A 152 -11.33 -8.14 18.47
N LEU A 153 -12.10 -8.26 19.56
CA LEU A 153 -13.51 -8.66 19.55
C LEU A 153 -14.46 -7.50 19.93
N CYS A 154 -13.92 -6.31 20.13
CA CYS A 154 -14.63 -5.14 20.61
C CYS A 154 -14.80 -4.09 19.52
N GLU A 155 -15.91 -3.35 19.61
CA GLU A 155 -16.11 -2.10 18.87
C GLU A 155 -15.02 -1.06 19.23
N ALA A 156 -14.84 -0.07 18.36
CA ALA A 156 -13.74 0.88 18.42
C ALA A 156 -13.55 1.55 19.80
N ASP A 157 -14.63 2.06 20.42
CA ASP A 157 -14.57 2.74 21.72
C ASP A 157 -14.14 1.81 22.87
N ALA A 158 -14.67 0.58 22.85
CA ALA A 158 -14.31 -0.43 23.85
C ALA A 158 -12.85 -0.88 23.66
N ALA A 159 -12.39 -0.99 22.42
CA ALA A 159 -11.00 -1.32 22.10
C ALA A 159 -10.03 -0.23 22.60
N LEU A 160 -10.34 1.06 22.42
CA LEU A 160 -9.52 2.17 22.95
C LEU A 160 -9.36 2.11 24.47
N THR A 161 -10.45 1.81 25.18
CA THR A 161 -10.44 1.65 26.65
C THR A 161 -9.54 0.48 27.07
N LEU A 162 -9.63 -0.65 26.37
CA LEU A 162 -8.84 -1.84 26.65
C LEU A 162 -7.36 -1.67 26.30
N LEU A 163 -7.04 -1.02 25.18
CA LEU A 163 -5.66 -0.65 24.83
C LEU A 163 -5.05 0.24 25.90
N SER A 164 -5.79 1.24 26.38
CA SER A 164 -5.35 2.11 27.48
C SER A 164 -5.15 1.38 28.79
N ARG A 165 -5.89 0.31 29.04
CA ARG A 165 -5.67 -0.59 30.18
C ARG A 165 -4.42 -1.44 29.98
N ARG A 166 -4.25 -2.06 28.81
CA ARG A 166 -3.07 -2.88 28.47
C ARG A 166 -1.77 -2.10 28.65
N ILE A 167 -1.71 -0.88 28.11
CA ILE A 167 -0.53 0.00 28.21
C ILE A 167 -0.20 0.35 29.67
N ARG A 168 -1.21 0.57 30.53
CA ARG A 168 -1.01 0.83 31.97
C ARG A 168 -0.47 -0.38 32.72
N LEU A 169 -0.89 -1.59 32.33
CA LEU A 169 -0.41 -2.82 32.93
C LEU A 169 1.00 -3.18 32.45
N ARG A 170 1.29 -2.90 31.18
CA ARG A 170 2.57 -3.19 30.56
C ARG A 170 2.83 -2.21 29.41
N ALA A 171 3.96 -1.52 29.47
CA ALA A 171 4.46 -0.75 28.33
C ALA A 171 4.65 -1.70 27.13
N ASP A 172 3.99 -1.39 26.03
CA ASP A 172 3.83 -2.29 24.89
C ASP A 172 3.73 -1.45 23.61
N THR A 173 4.77 -1.53 22.79
CA THR A 173 4.89 -0.79 21.53
C THR A 173 3.74 -1.08 20.57
N ASP A 174 3.33 -2.34 20.43
CA ASP A 174 2.29 -2.73 19.49
C ASP A 174 0.89 -2.30 20.00
N ALA A 175 0.67 -2.32 21.32
CA ALA A 175 -0.54 -1.77 21.90
C ALA A 175 -0.64 -0.24 21.72
N LEU A 176 0.48 0.48 21.83
CA LEU A 176 0.53 1.92 21.56
C LEU A 176 0.26 2.21 20.08
N ALA A 177 0.90 1.48 19.16
CA ALA A 177 0.67 1.63 17.72
C ALA A 177 -0.79 1.33 17.33
N ALA A 178 -1.38 0.25 17.89
CA ALA A 178 -2.77 -0.09 17.67
C ALA A 178 -3.73 0.99 18.20
N ARG A 179 -3.42 1.61 19.35
CA ARG A 179 -4.23 2.72 19.89
C ARG A 179 -4.12 3.97 19.03
N ALA A 180 -2.92 4.29 18.53
CA ALA A 180 -2.71 5.40 17.61
C ALA A 180 -3.54 5.26 16.33
N ALA A 181 -3.52 4.08 15.70
CA ALA A 181 -4.29 3.80 14.49
C ALA A 181 -5.81 3.96 14.72
N ARG A 182 -6.32 3.55 15.89
CA ARG A 182 -7.74 3.72 16.25
C ARG A 182 -8.09 5.18 16.50
N ARG A 183 -7.22 5.93 17.18
CA ARG A 183 -7.40 7.37 17.41
C ARG A 183 -7.41 8.17 16.10
N HIS A 184 -6.60 7.78 15.13
CA HIS A 184 -6.64 8.36 13.79
C HIS A 184 -8.02 8.17 13.12
N GLN A 185 -8.63 6.99 13.23
CA GLN A 185 -9.98 6.73 12.71
C GLN A 185 -11.06 7.59 13.39
N THR A 186 -10.88 7.92 14.68
CA THR A 186 -11.77 8.79 15.44
C THR A 186 -11.37 10.26 15.39
N GLN A 187 -10.47 10.66 14.49
CA GLN A 187 -9.97 12.03 14.32
C GLN A 187 -9.29 12.64 15.57
N ASP A 188 -8.80 11.81 16.48
CA ASP A 188 -7.95 12.23 17.62
C ASP A 188 -6.47 12.22 17.21
N SER A 189 -6.09 13.19 16.37
CA SER A 189 -4.72 13.30 15.85
C SER A 189 -3.68 13.53 16.95
N ALA A 190 -4.01 14.34 17.95
CA ALA A 190 -3.10 14.65 19.06
C ALA A 190 -2.82 13.40 19.92
N GLY A 191 -3.85 12.62 20.25
CA GLY A 191 -3.70 11.37 20.97
C GLY A 191 -2.97 10.30 20.15
N ALA A 192 -3.19 10.25 18.83
CA ALA A 192 -2.46 9.33 17.95
C ALA A 192 -0.96 9.65 17.92
N GLN A 193 -0.59 10.92 17.75
CA GLN A 193 0.81 11.35 17.77
C GLN A 193 1.48 11.10 19.12
N ALA A 194 0.79 11.31 20.24
CA ALA A 194 1.32 11.02 21.57
C ALA A 194 1.62 9.53 21.74
N ASP A 195 0.74 8.65 21.26
CA ASP A 195 0.94 7.21 21.29
C ASP A 195 2.11 6.75 20.41
N LEU A 196 2.22 7.32 19.20
CA LEU A 196 3.34 7.03 18.30
C LEU A 196 4.68 7.45 18.90
N ARG A 197 4.76 8.64 19.52
CA ARG A 197 5.96 9.09 20.23
C ARG A 197 6.31 8.17 21.41
N ALA A 198 5.31 7.73 22.18
CA ALA A 198 5.53 6.77 23.27
C ALA A 198 5.99 5.40 22.75
N ALA A 199 5.44 4.93 21.63
CA ALA A 199 5.86 3.68 21.00
C ALA A 199 7.31 3.76 20.50
N LEU A 200 7.68 4.88 19.88
CA LEU A 200 9.04 5.16 19.42
C LEU A 200 10.06 5.32 20.56
N ALA A 201 9.63 5.79 21.74
CA ALA A 201 10.49 5.81 22.92
C ALA A 201 10.85 4.39 23.41
N LEU A 202 10.00 3.39 23.15
CA LEU A 202 10.25 1.98 23.46
C LEU A 202 11.01 1.26 22.34
N ALA A 203 10.74 1.62 21.08
CA ALA A 203 11.30 0.97 19.89
C ALA A 203 11.69 2.01 18.81
N PRO A 204 12.83 2.70 18.97
CA PRO A 204 13.25 3.80 18.09
C PRO A 204 13.75 3.35 16.71
N ASP A 205 13.92 2.06 16.50
CA ASP A 205 14.37 1.40 15.27
C ASP A 205 13.21 0.98 14.34
N ARG A 206 11.95 1.19 14.76
CA ARG A 206 10.75 0.87 13.99
C ARG A 206 10.45 1.94 12.92
N ALA A 207 10.88 1.67 11.69
CA ALA A 207 10.67 2.55 10.53
C ALA A 207 9.18 2.81 10.23
N ASP A 208 8.30 1.86 10.52
CA ASP A 208 6.85 1.98 10.39
C ASP A 208 6.26 3.03 11.33
N LEU A 209 6.68 3.04 12.60
CA LEU A 209 6.19 4.03 13.55
C LEU A 209 6.65 5.45 13.23
N TRP A 210 7.90 5.60 12.74
CA TRP A 210 8.40 6.89 12.27
C TRP A 210 7.64 7.40 11.05
N GLN A 211 7.28 6.51 10.13
CA GLN A 211 6.49 6.85 8.96
C GLN A 211 5.08 7.32 9.37
N GLU A 212 4.38 6.54 10.19
CA GLU A 212 3.04 6.89 10.69
C GLU A 212 3.05 8.20 11.46
N LEU A 213 4.08 8.44 12.29
CA LEU A 213 4.23 9.72 13.00
C LEU A 213 4.36 10.87 12.01
N GLY A 214 5.25 10.74 11.02
CA GLY A 214 5.46 11.76 10.01
C GLY A 214 4.22 12.07 9.18
N GLU A 215 3.43 11.06 8.82
CA GLU A 215 2.19 11.22 8.07
C GLU A 215 1.04 11.81 8.92
N SER A 216 1.05 11.58 10.23
CA SER A 216 0.06 12.14 11.16
C SER A 216 0.30 13.62 11.52
N LEU A 217 1.48 14.16 11.20
CA LEU A 217 1.88 15.53 11.51
C LEU A 217 1.53 16.45 10.32
N HIS A 218 0.52 17.30 10.52
CA HIS A 218 0.02 18.22 9.50
C HIS A 218 -0.09 19.66 10.02
N GLY A 219 0.03 20.63 9.11
CA GLY A 219 -0.04 22.07 9.42
C GLY A 219 1.33 22.73 9.53
N ASP A 220 1.34 24.07 9.39
CA ASP A 220 2.55 24.87 9.18
C ASP A 220 3.59 24.73 10.30
N GLU A 221 3.16 24.62 11.56
CA GLU A 221 4.05 24.47 12.71
C GLU A 221 4.60 23.04 12.88
N ALA A 222 3.95 22.02 12.29
CA ALA A 222 4.29 20.61 12.49
C ALA A 222 5.18 20.03 11.38
N PHE A 223 5.42 20.76 10.29
CA PHE A 223 6.14 20.22 9.14
C PHE A 223 7.60 19.87 9.43
N SER A 224 8.29 20.61 10.31
CA SER A 224 9.68 20.31 10.69
C SER A 224 9.79 18.94 11.38
N ASP A 225 8.86 18.65 12.28
CA ASP A 225 8.77 17.36 12.97
C ASP A 225 8.40 16.25 11.99
N ALA A 226 7.48 16.51 11.07
CA ALA A 226 7.07 15.56 10.03
C ALA A 226 8.24 15.18 9.13
N VAL A 227 9.02 16.16 8.67
CA VAL A 227 10.24 15.92 7.88
C VAL A 227 11.25 15.11 8.67
N SER A 228 11.45 15.43 9.96
CA SER A 228 12.38 14.69 10.83
C SER A 228 11.96 13.23 10.99
N ALA A 229 10.67 12.97 11.22
CA ALA A 229 10.12 11.63 11.37
C ALA A 229 10.24 10.81 10.07
N LEU A 230 9.82 11.37 8.93
CA LEU A 230 9.94 10.70 7.62
C LEU A 230 11.40 10.48 7.20
N SER A 231 12.31 11.42 7.52
CA SER A 231 13.75 11.25 7.29
C SER A 231 14.31 10.07 8.10
N ARG A 232 13.87 9.92 9.36
CA ARG A 232 14.26 8.79 10.20
C ARG A 232 13.71 7.47 9.66
N ALA A 233 12.45 7.45 9.21
CA ALA A 233 11.85 6.29 8.56
C ALA A 233 12.64 5.87 7.29
N ALA A 234 13.00 6.83 6.44
CA ALA A 234 13.77 6.60 5.21
C ALA A 234 15.20 6.12 5.48
N ALA A 235 15.80 6.52 6.61
CA ALA A 235 17.12 6.07 7.02
C ALA A 235 17.10 4.62 7.55
N LEU A 236 16.06 4.25 8.32
CA LEU A 236 15.92 2.91 8.90
C LEU A 236 15.49 1.85 7.87
N ALA A 237 14.68 2.24 6.87
CA ALA A 237 14.25 1.34 5.81
C ALA A 237 14.38 2.00 4.43
N PRO A 238 15.61 2.10 3.87
CA PRO A 238 15.90 2.84 2.64
C PRO A 238 15.11 2.41 1.40
N HIS A 239 14.77 1.12 1.32
CA HIS A 239 14.03 0.51 0.20
C HIS A 239 12.53 0.34 0.49
N ARG A 240 12.04 0.85 1.63
CA ARG A 240 10.62 0.76 1.97
C ARG A 240 9.84 1.80 1.18
N SER A 241 9.19 1.33 0.11
CA SER A 241 8.20 2.12 -0.61
C SER A 241 6.93 2.28 0.25
N PRO A 242 6.29 3.47 0.34
CA PRO A 242 6.59 4.71 -0.38
C PRO A 242 7.13 5.85 0.52
N VAL A 243 8.09 5.59 1.43
CA VAL A 243 8.56 6.61 2.38
C VAL A 243 9.26 7.79 1.69
N ARG A 244 10.20 7.52 0.76
CA ARG A 244 10.98 8.57 0.07
C ARG A 244 10.13 9.49 -0.81
N PRO A 245 9.19 8.99 -1.65
CA PRO A 245 8.27 9.86 -2.37
C PRO A 245 7.48 10.79 -1.46
N ARG A 246 6.99 10.30 -0.32
CA ARG A 246 6.25 11.10 0.67
C ARG A 246 7.14 12.17 1.32
N LEU A 247 8.37 11.82 1.69
CA LEU A 247 9.35 12.78 2.21
C LEU A 247 9.68 13.86 1.18
N GLY A 248 9.90 13.49 -0.09
CA GLY A 248 10.14 14.44 -1.17
C GLY A 248 8.97 15.42 -1.37
N LEU A 249 7.73 14.92 -1.33
CA LEU A 249 6.53 15.77 -1.41
C LEU A 249 6.47 16.77 -0.26
N LEU A 250 6.70 16.31 0.97
CA LEU A 250 6.70 17.16 2.15
C LEU A 250 7.81 18.21 2.11
N LEU A 251 9.04 17.81 1.73
CA LEU A 251 10.18 18.71 1.55
C LEU A 251 9.89 19.79 0.51
N ARG A 252 9.21 19.44 -0.59
CA ARG A 252 8.74 20.40 -1.59
C ARG A 252 7.76 21.40 -0.99
N THR A 253 6.76 20.94 -0.23
CA THR A 253 5.75 21.81 0.42
C THR A 253 6.38 22.83 1.36
N VAL A 254 7.43 22.44 2.10
CA VAL A 254 8.15 23.36 3.01
C VAL A 254 9.25 24.19 2.33
N GLY A 255 9.37 24.12 1.00
CA GLY A 255 10.36 24.88 0.23
C GLY A 255 11.80 24.35 0.29
N ARG A 256 12.03 23.16 0.86
CA ARG A 256 13.35 22.48 0.91
C ARG A 256 13.60 21.70 -0.38
N LEU A 257 13.57 22.42 -1.51
CA LEU A 257 13.55 21.85 -2.86
C LEU A 257 14.77 20.98 -3.18
N ALA A 258 15.99 21.38 -2.80
CA ALA A 258 17.21 20.60 -3.07
C ALA A 258 17.17 19.22 -2.40
N GLU A 259 16.64 19.15 -1.17
CA GLU A 259 16.50 17.89 -0.44
C GLU A 259 15.37 17.03 -1.01
N ALA A 260 14.28 17.65 -1.48
CA ALA A 260 13.22 16.95 -2.19
C ALA A 260 13.77 16.26 -3.45
N ALA A 261 14.58 16.99 -4.24
CA ALA A 261 15.23 16.45 -5.42
C ALA A 261 16.14 15.24 -5.09
N ASP A 262 16.93 15.31 -4.01
CA ASP A 262 17.75 14.17 -3.57
C ASP A 262 16.89 12.94 -3.24
N GLN A 263 15.75 13.12 -2.56
CA GLN A 263 14.86 11.99 -2.26
C GLN A 263 14.29 11.36 -3.53
N TYR A 264 13.85 12.17 -4.49
CA TYR A 264 13.31 11.66 -5.76
C TYR A 264 14.37 10.98 -6.62
N ARG A 265 15.60 11.50 -6.68
CA ARG A 265 16.71 10.86 -7.40
C ARG A 265 17.04 9.48 -6.84
N ARG A 266 17.00 9.31 -5.51
CA ARG A 266 17.19 7.98 -4.89
C ARG A 266 16.09 6.99 -5.25
N VAL A 267 14.84 7.46 -5.36
CA VAL A 267 13.73 6.61 -5.82
C VAL A 267 13.94 6.19 -7.27
N LEU A 268 14.35 7.11 -8.14
CA LEU A 268 14.60 6.81 -9.56
C LEU A 268 15.87 5.97 -9.79
N ALA A 269 16.83 5.98 -8.86
CA ALA A 269 17.98 5.08 -8.89
C ALA A 269 17.56 3.61 -8.67
N ASP A 270 16.60 3.38 -7.76
CA ASP A 270 16.07 2.03 -7.47
C ASP A 270 14.97 1.62 -8.49
N ASN A 271 14.14 2.56 -8.92
CA ASN A 271 13.05 2.35 -9.88
C ASN A 271 13.01 3.50 -10.91
N PRO A 272 13.78 3.39 -12.02
CA PRO A 272 13.82 4.41 -13.06
C PRO A 272 12.45 4.69 -13.71
N ASP A 273 11.53 3.74 -13.73
CA ASP A 273 10.22 3.87 -14.38
C ASP A 273 9.13 4.46 -13.46
N HIS A 274 9.50 5.02 -12.30
CA HIS A 274 8.54 5.65 -11.39
C HIS A 274 8.05 7.02 -11.92
N SER A 275 7.09 7.00 -12.84
CA SER A 275 6.53 8.17 -13.54
C SER A 275 6.21 9.37 -12.63
N ALA A 276 5.38 9.18 -11.59
CA ALA A 276 4.98 10.27 -10.71
C ALA A 276 6.16 10.95 -9.98
N VAL A 277 7.23 10.21 -9.67
CA VAL A 277 8.42 10.76 -9.01
C VAL A 277 9.33 11.46 -10.02
N ARG A 278 9.36 10.98 -11.27
CA ARG A 278 10.06 11.66 -12.36
C ARG A 278 9.49 13.04 -12.62
N SER A 279 8.17 13.16 -12.75
CA SER A 279 7.51 14.44 -12.97
C SER A 279 7.64 15.36 -11.75
N ALA A 280 7.54 14.81 -10.53
CA ALA A 280 7.81 15.58 -9.31
C ALA A 280 9.26 16.07 -9.21
N LEU A 281 10.24 15.28 -9.66
CA LEU A 281 11.65 15.71 -9.74
C LEU A 281 11.82 16.83 -10.77
N TRP A 282 11.21 16.69 -11.95
CA TRP A 282 11.24 17.72 -12.99
C TRP A 282 10.73 19.07 -12.49
N GLU A 283 9.56 19.09 -11.84
CA GLU A 283 8.99 20.29 -11.25
C GLU A 283 9.90 20.94 -10.21
N VAL A 284 10.47 20.13 -9.30
CA VAL A 284 11.37 20.61 -8.25
C VAL A 284 12.66 21.16 -8.82
N GLU A 285 13.25 20.49 -9.81
CA GLU A 285 14.49 20.94 -10.46
C GLU A 285 14.25 22.24 -11.24
N ARG A 286 13.10 22.40 -11.92
CA ARG A 286 12.73 23.67 -12.55
C ARG A 286 12.53 24.79 -11.53
N ALA A 287 11.92 24.49 -10.39
CA ALA A 287 11.76 25.47 -9.30
C ALA A 287 13.10 25.89 -8.69
N LEU A 288 14.12 25.04 -8.76
CA LEU A 288 15.51 25.36 -8.41
C LEU A 288 16.26 26.15 -9.50
N GLY A 289 15.60 26.50 -10.62
CA GLY A 289 16.22 27.19 -11.75
C GLY A 289 17.05 26.28 -12.66
N LEU A 290 16.96 24.96 -12.49
CA LEU A 290 17.58 24.00 -13.39
C LEU A 290 16.73 23.87 -14.67
N HIS A 291 17.35 23.36 -15.73
CA HIS A 291 16.68 23.03 -17.00
C HIS A 291 16.08 24.21 -17.76
N ALA A 292 16.54 25.44 -17.53
CA ALA A 292 15.99 26.65 -18.16
C ALA A 292 15.98 26.64 -19.70
N ALA A 293 16.83 25.84 -20.34
CA ALA A 293 16.88 25.68 -21.80
C ALA A 293 15.80 24.74 -22.35
N TYR A 294 15.18 23.91 -21.51
CA TYR A 294 14.20 22.91 -21.91
C TYR A 294 12.78 23.45 -21.76
N HIS A 295 11.89 22.96 -22.61
CA HIS A 295 10.54 23.47 -22.79
C HIS A 295 9.46 22.41 -22.55
N GLY A 296 9.79 21.12 -22.60
CA GLY A 296 8.84 20.01 -22.43
C GLY A 296 8.07 20.06 -21.11
N HIS A 297 6.81 19.62 -21.13
CA HIS A 297 5.93 19.66 -19.96
C HIS A 297 6.51 18.89 -18.77
N GLU A 298 6.96 17.65 -19.00
CA GLU A 298 7.44 16.73 -17.98
C GLU A 298 8.94 16.40 -18.12
N GLY A 299 9.63 17.11 -19.01
CA GLY A 299 11.06 16.95 -19.27
C GLY A 299 11.39 15.86 -20.29
N GLN A 300 10.46 15.55 -21.19
CA GLN A 300 10.65 14.61 -22.28
C GLN A 300 11.85 15.03 -23.16
N ASP A 301 11.91 16.32 -23.50
CA ASP A 301 13.01 16.91 -24.27
C ASP A 301 14.37 16.79 -23.57
N ALA A 302 14.43 17.09 -22.27
CA ALA A 302 15.62 16.95 -21.44
C ALA A 302 16.07 15.49 -21.35
N PHE A 303 15.12 14.56 -21.21
CA PHE A 303 15.41 13.14 -21.19
C PHE A 303 15.96 12.66 -22.53
N VAL A 304 15.29 13.00 -23.64
CA VAL A 304 15.70 12.59 -25.00
C VAL A 304 17.07 13.15 -25.34
N HIS A 305 17.29 14.44 -25.10
CA HIS A 305 18.57 15.09 -25.34
C HIS A 305 19.70 14.41 -24.54
N ARG A 306 19.57 14.30 -23.22
CA ARG A 306 20.65 13.79 -22.36
C ARG A 306 20.92 12.31 -22.58
N THR A 307 19.90 11.53 -22.92
CA THR A 307 20.01 10.07 -23.05
C THR A 307 20.54 9.66 -24.42
N PHE A 308 20.13 10.34 -25.49
CA PHE A 308 20.41 9.89 -26.85
C PHE A 308 21.30 10.84 -27.66
N PHE A 309 21.26 12.14 -27.36
CA PHE A 309 21.83 13.17 -28.22
C PHE A 309 22.65 14.26 -27.47
N PRO A 310 23.39 13.98 -26.37
CA PRO A 310 23.99 15.03 -25.54
C PRO A 310 25.05 15.87 -26.26
N ASP A 311 25.72 15.29 -27.26
CA ASP A 311 26.79 15.93 -28.03
C ASP A 311 26.37 16.24 -29.47
N ARG A 312 25.08 16.06 -29.83
CA ARG A 312 24.61 16.20 -31.21
C ARG A 312 24.09 17.61 -31.48
N THR A 313 24.83 18.35 -32.29
CA THR A 313 24.34 19.55 -32.97
C THR A 313 23.77 19.17 -34.34
N GLY A 314 22.66 19.79 -34.74
CA GLY A 314 21.95 19.47 -35.98
C GLY A 314 21.25 18.10 -35.95
N GLY A 315 20.19 18.00 -36.72
CA GLY A 315 19.33 16.82 -36.74
C GLY A 315 17.95 17.15 -37.29
N VAL A 316 17.12 16.13 -37.43
CA VAL A 316 15.73 16.27 -37.87
C VAL A 316 14.80 15.91 -36.72
N PHE A 317 13.91 16.83 -36.35
CA PHE A 317 12.79 16.56 -35.44
C PHE A 317 11.44 16.58 -36.15
N LEU A 318 10.45 15.92 -35.56
CA LEU A 318 9.04 16.09 -35.85
C LEU A 318 8.31 16.45 -34.56
N ASP A 319 7.40 17.43 -34.63
CA ASP A 319 6.56 17.84 -33.51
C ASP A 319 5.09 17.78 -33.95
N ILE A 320 4.37 16.75 -33.53
CA ILE A 320 2.99 16.48 -33.95
C ILE A 320 2.08 16.76 -32.76
N GLY A 321 1.12 17.66 -32.95
CA GLY A 321 0.39 18.28 -31.84
C GLY A 321 1.16 19.46 -31.25
N ALA A 322 1.85 20.21 -32.10
CA ALA A 322 2.82 21.23 -31.66
C ALA A 322 2.19 22.45 -30.97
N TYR A 323 0.86 22.57 -30.95
CA TYR A 323 0.12 23.66 -30.31
C TYR A 323 0.55 25.05 -30.80
N ASP A 324 1.18 25.86 -29.96
CA ASP A 324 1.74 27.17 -30.31
C ASP A 324 3.24 27.14 -30.64
N GLY A 325 3.84 25.94 -30.62
CA GLY A 325 5.26 25.69 -30.88
C GLY A 325 6.21 26.08 -29.76
N VAL A 326 5.73 26.53 -28.62
CA VAL A 326 6.58 27.03 -27.52
C VAL A 326 6.18 26.47 -26.18
N THR A 327 4.90 26.60 -25.84
CA THR A 327 4.35 26.11 -24.60
C THR A 327 4.45 24.60 -24.58
N TRP A 328 5.23 24.07 -23.64
CA TRP A 328 5.42 22.62 -23.47
C TRP A 328 6.01 21.87 -24.67
N SER A 329 6.59 22.58 -25.64
CA SER A 329 7.14 21.94 -26.83
C SER A 329 8.31 21.02 -26.48
N ASN A 330 8.19 19.77 -26.90
CA ASN A 330 9.26 18.79 -26.75
C ASN A 330 10.42 19.03 -27.73
N THR A 331 10.22 19.79 -28.79
CA THR A 331 11.23 19.96 -29.86
C THR A 331 11.89 21.34 -29.90
N LEU A 332 11.36 22.32 -29.17
CA LEU A 332 11.85 23.71 -29.19
C LEU A 332 13.32 23.83 -28.79
N PHE A 333 13.75 23.09 -27.76
CA PHE A 333 15.15 23.04 -27.32
C PHE A 333 16.08 22.59 -28.46
N PHE A 334 15.72 21.52 -29.17
CA PHE A 334 16.53 20.98 -30.27
C PHE A 334 16.67 21.97 -31.42
N GLU A 335 15.61 22.71 -31.75
CA GLU A 335 15.67 23.73 -32.81
C GLU A 335 16.53 24.93 -32.38
N ARG A 336 16.26 25.51 -31.21
CA ARG A 336 16.88 26.77 -30.78
C ARG A 336 18.32 26.62 -30.30
N GLU A 337 18.59 25.60 -29.50
CA GLU A 337 19.87 25.44 -28.81
C GLU A 337 20.83 24.54 -29.59
N LEU A 338 20.30 23.55 -30.32
CA LEU A 338 21.13 22.57 -31.05
C LEU A 338 21.13 22.78 -32.57
N GLY A 339 20.35 23.75 -33.09
CA GLY A 339 20.27 24.03 -34.52
C GLY A 339 19.67 22.91 -35.35
N TRP A 340 18.79 22.09 -34.74
CA TRP A 340 18.07 21.06 -35.49
C TRP A 340 17.02 21.72 -36.38
N THR A 341 16.73 21.06 -37.49
CA THR A 341 15.62 21.42 -38.39
C THR A 341 14.49 20.44 -38.19
N GLY A 342 13.26 20.80 -38.50
CA GLY A 342 12.16 19.87 -38.34
C GLY A 342 10.86 20.41 -38.86
N LEU A 343 9.82 19.60 -38.68
CA LEU A 343 8.47 19.91 -39.12
C LEU A 343 7.54 19.89 -37.92
N CYS A 344 6.75 20.96 -37.76
CA CYS A 344 5.70 21.04 -36.75
C CYS A 344 4.32 20.87 -37.40
N VAL A 345 3.44 20.09 -36.77
CA VAL A 345 2.07 19.84 -37.23
C VAL A 345 1.10 20.24 -36.13
N GLU A 346 0.10 21.06 -36.49
CA GLU A 346 -0.98 21.45 -35.61
C GLU A 346 -2.30 21.47 -36.38
N ALA A 347 -3.30 20.74 -35.92
CA ALA A 347 -4.58 20.61 -36.61
C ALA A 347 -5.51 21.80 -36.35
N SER A 348 -5.49 22.38 -35.16
CA SER A 348 -6.28 23.56 -34.81
C SER A 348 -5.79 24.78 -35.59
N PRO A 349 -6.62 25.40 -36.46
CA PRO A 349 -6.24 26.62 -37.17
C PRO A 349 -5.93 27.78 -36.23
N THR A 350 -6.59 27.81 -35.07
CA THR A 350 -6.40 28.84 -34.03
C THR A 350 -5.00 28.76 -33.44
N ARG A 351 -4.54 27.54 -33.11
CA ARG A 351 -3.20 27.31 -32.53
C ARG A 351 -2.11 27.36 -33.57
N PHE A 352 -2.37 26.83 -34.76
CA PHE A 352 -1.47 26.90 -35.90
C PHE A 352 -1.03 28.34 -36.22
N ALA A 353 -1.93 29.32 -36.12
CA ALA A 353 -1.57 30.72 -36.35
C ALA A 353 -0.47 31.21 -35.38
N ALA A 354 -0.48 30.73 -34.12
CA ALA A 354 0.58 31.00 -33.15
C ALA A 354 1.85 30.20 -33.46
N LEU A 355 1.72 28.91 -33.75
CA LEU A 355 2.82 28.04 -34.18
C LEU A 355 3.61 28.67 -35.32
N ALA A 356 2.93 29.06 -36.40
CA ALA A 356 3.53 29.63 -37.60
C ALA A 356 4.26 30.96 -37.34
N ARG A 357 3.88 31.70 -36.28
CA ARG A 357 4.61 32.91 -35.87
C ARG A 357 5.82 32.58 -34.99
N ASN A 358 5.71 31.54 -34.17
CA ASN A 358 6.70 31.21 -33.15
C ASN A 358 7.83 30.30 -33.67
N ARG A 359 7.57 29.53 -34.73
CA ARG A 359 8.49 28.55 -35.32
C ARG A 359 8.88 28.95 -36.73
N PRO A 360 10.18 29.13 -37.03
CA PRO A 360 10.65 29.57 -38.34
C PRO A 360 10.65 28.46 -39.42
N GLY A 361 10.60 27.18 -39.01
CA GLY A 361 10.62 26.04 -39.91
C GLY A 361 9.28 25.74 -40.62
N PRO A 362 9.23 24.67 -41.43
CA PRO A 362 7.98 24.17 -42.01
C PRO A 362 6.94 23.84 -40.93
N ASN A 363 5.80 24.53 -40.98
CA ASN A 363 4.64 24.28 -40.11
C ASN A 363 3.44 23.89 -40.97
N LEU A 364 2.73 22.82 -40.61
CA LEU A 364 1.57 22.33 -41.36
C LEU A 364 0.29 22.42 -40.53
N ASN A 365 -0.77 23.03 -41.11
CA ASN A 365 -2.10 23.06 -40.52
C ASN A 365 -2.95 21.88 -41.00
N ILE A 366 -2.65 20.69 -40.48
CA ILE A 366 -3.28 19.42 -40.86
C ILE A 366 -3.42 18.54 -39.61
N ALA A 367 -4.36 17.61 -39.64
CA ALA A 367 -4.34 16.45 -38.76
C ALA A 367 -3.59 15.29 -39.43
N LEU A 368 -3.07 14.36 -38.62
CA LEU A 368 -2.40 13.16 -39.11
C LEU A 368 -3.18 11.91 -38.70
N ALA A 369 -3.33 10.97 -39.64
CA ALA A 369 -3.92 9.66 -39.40
C ALA A 369 -3.51 8.67 -40.49
N ASN A 370 -3.87 7.40 -40.38
CA ASN A 370 -3.64 6.36 -41.39
C ASN A 370 -4.52 6.50 -42.66
N ARG A 371 -4.91 7.71 -43.04
CA ARG A 371 -5.75 8.01 -44.21
C ARG A 371 -5.46 9.41 -44.74
N GLU A 372 -5.88 9.65 -45.99
CA GLU A 372 -5.94 10.97 -46.60
C GLU A 372 -7.41 11.45 -46.62
N GLY A 373 -7.63 12.76 -46.62
CA GLY A 373 -8.96 13.36 -46.81
C GLY A 373 -9.26 14.44 -45.79
N GLU A 374 -10.48 14.46 -45.28
CA GLU A 374 -10.92 15.40 -44.24
C GLU A 374 -11.52 14.63 -43.05
N ALA A 375 -11.51 15.25 -41.87
CA ALA A 375 -12.13 14.70 -40.66
C ALA A 375 -12.70 15.80 -39.77
N GLU A 376 -13.61 15.41 -38.89
CA GLU A 376 -14.10 16.29 -37.83
C GLU A 376 -13.05 16.37 -36.71
N PHE A 377 -12.67 17.58 -36.34
CA PHE A 377 -11.71 17.86 -35.27
C PHE A 377 -12.39 18.72 -34.21
N LEU A 378 -12.24 18.32 -32.96
CA LEU A 378 -12.74 19.05 -31.81
C LEU A 378 -11.72 20.10 -31.40
N ASP A 379 -11.97 21.35 -31.79
CA ASP A 379 -11.10 22.50 -31.52
C ASP A 379 -11.50 23.15 -30.19
N ILE A 380 -10.58 23.15 -29.22
CA ILE A 380 -10.78 23.74 -27.89
C ILE A 380 -10.20 25.16 -27.87
N LEU A 381 -11.07 26.13 -27.64
CA LEU A 381 -10.76 27.55 -27.78
C LEU A 381 -10.28 28.19 -26.47
N ASP A 382 -10.83 27.76 -25.34
CA ASP A 382 -10.46 28.21 -23.99
C ASP A 382 -10.42 27.04 -23.00
N GLY A 383 -9.57 27.13 -21.96
CA GLY A 383 -9.30 26.05 -21.01
C GLY A 383 -8.11 25.15 -21.41
N PRO A 384 -8.15 23.82 -21.16
CA PRO A 384 -7.06 22.91 -21.48
C PRO A 384 -7.02 22.63 -22.99
N ALA A 385 -6.65 23.66 -23.75
CA ALA A 385 -6.72 23.69 -25.22
C ALA A 385 -5.87 22.64 -25.93
N MET A 386 -4.91 22.03 -25.22
CA MET A 386 -4.11 20.90 -25.69
C MET A 386 -4.96 19.65 -25.93
N MET A 387 -6.14 19.53 -25.33
CA MET A 387 -7.00 18.34 -25.47
C MET A 387 -7.86 18.34 -26.75
N GLY A 388 -7.44 19.09 -27.77
CA GLY A 388 -8.08 19.07 -29.08
C GLY A 388 -7.65 17.82 -29.86
N GLY A 389 -8.57 17.23 -30.61
CA GLY A 389 -8.29 15.96 -31.28
C GLY A 389 -9.27 15.65 -32.41
N LEU A 390 -8.96 14.62 -33.19
CA LEU A 390 -9.91 14.07 -34.15
C LEU A 390 -11.11 13.50 -33.40
N SER A 391 -12.33 13.87 -33.80
CA SER A 391 -13.56 13.49 -33.09
C SER A 391 -13.71 11.98 -32.96
N GLU A 392 -13.21 11.23 -33.95
CA GLU A 392 -13.24 9.77 -33.99
C GLU A 392 -12.15 9.07 -33.14
N THR A 393 -11.13 9.78 -32.66
CA THR A 393 -10.00 9.17 -31.92
C THR A 393 -10.13 9.24 -30.41
N PHE A 394 -11.03 10.09 -29.89
CA PHE A 394 -11.24 10.21 -28.45
C PHE A 394 -11.70 8.90 -27.80
N ASP A 395 -11.05 8.53 -26.69
CA ASP A 395 -11.60 7.54 -25.77
C ASP A 395 -12.95 8.04 -25.18
N PRO A 396 -13.94 7.17 -24.93
CA PRO A 396 -15.23 7.57 -24.35
C PRO A 396 -15.13 8.37 -23.05
N GLY A 397 -14.14 8.08 -22.21
CA GLY A 397 -13.84 8.81 -20.98
C GLY A 397 -13.27 10.21 -21.23
N GLN A 398 -12.27 10.34 -22.12
CA GLN A 398 -11.75 11.66 -22.54
C GLN A 398 -12.86 12.50 -23.18
N ARG A 399 -13.66 11.89 -24.06
CA ARG A 399 -14.80 12.56 -24.69
C ARG A 399 -15.80 13.07 -23.66
N ALA A 400 -16.18 12.23 -22.69
CA ALA A 400 -17.10 12.62 -21.62
C ALA A 400 -16.53 13.76 -20.75
N PHE A 401 -15.23 13.74 -20.45
CA PHE A 401 -14.54 14.80 -19.72
C PHE A 401 -14.62 16.13 -20.49
N VAL A 402 -14.23 16.14 -21.76
CA VAL A 402 -14.27 17.33 -22.63
C VAL A 402 -15.70 17.84 -22.78
N ASP A 403 -16.67 16.94 -22.98
CA ASP A 403 -18.08 17.32 -23.13
C ASP A 403 -18.65 17.96 -21.88
N THR A 404 -18.24 17.49 -20.68
CA THR A 404 -18.76 17.95 -19.39
C THR A 404 -18.09 19.23 -18.89
N LEU A 405 -16.76 19.35 -19.02
CA LEU A 405 -15.97 20.36 -18.32
C LEU A 405 -15.50 21.51 -19.21
N ILE A 406 -15.54 21.35 -20.53
CA ILE A 406 -15.01 22.34 -21.48
C ILE A 406 -16.17 22.96 -22.25
N HIS A 407 -16.51 24.19 -21.92
CA HIS A 407 -17.66 24.86 -22.54
C HIS A 407 -17.31 25.56 -23.85
N ASP A 408 -16.08 26.07 -24.01
CA ASP A 408 -15.66 26.78 -25.21
C ASP A 408 -14.89 25.86 -26.18
N LYS A 409 -15.67 25.13 -26.98
CA LYS A 409 -15.18 24.18 -27.99
C LYS A 409 -16.06 24.23 -29.23
N ARG A 410 -15.49 23.88 -30.38
CA ARG A 410 -16.22 23.76 -31.65
C ARG A 410 -15.77 22.54 -32.43
N LEU A 411 -16.68 21.97 -33.19
CA LEU A 411 -16.36 20.93 -34.17
C LEU A 411 -16.07 21.61 -35.51
N ILE A 412 -14.88 21.36 -36.07
CA ILE A 412 -14.45 21.89 -37.35
C ILE A 412 -14.05 20.75 -38.28
N THR A 413 -14.00 21.01 -39.58
CA THR A 413 -13.42 20.08 -40.55
C THR A 413 -11.99 20.49 -40.84
N VAL A 414 -11.06 19.54 -40.76
CA VAL A 414 -9.63 19.77 -41.05
C VAL A 414 -9.11 18.75 -42.06
N PRO A 415 -8.11 19.14 -42.88
CA PRO A 415 -7.41 18.21 -43.76
C PRO A 415 -6.64 17.18 -42.95
N VAL A 416 -6.70 15.93 -43.41
CA VAL A 416 -6.01 14.77 -42.84
C VAL A 416 -5.03 14.23 -43.85
N ARG A 417 -3.79 14.01 -43.41
CA ARG A 417 -2.72 13.42 -44.23
C ARG A 417 -2.11 12.20 -43.52
N ARG A 418 -1.50 11.31 -44.30
CA ARG A 418 -0.62 10.25 -43.76
C ARG A 418 0.76 10.86 -43.47
N LEU A 419 1.34 10.57 -42.31
CA LEU A 419 2.67 11.06 -41.97
C LEU A 419 3.71 10.60 -43.00
N GLY A 420 3.63 9.35 -43.46
CA GLY A 420 4.53 8.83 -44.50
C GLY A 420 4.50 9.65 -45.81
N ALA A 421 3.33 10.18 -46.21
CA ALA A 421 3.22 11.03 -47.40
C ALA A 421 3.84 12.41 -47.16
N VAL A 422 3.57 13.02 -45.99
CA VAL A 422 4.16 14.30 -45.59
C VAL A 422 5.70 14.22 -45.56
N LEU A 423 6.26 13.14 -45.01
CA LEU A 423 7.71 12.93 -44.96
C LEU A 423 8.31 12.79 -46.36
N ALA A 424 7.65 12.06 -47.27
CA ALA A 424 8.08 11.92 -48.65
C ALA A 424 8.08 13.26 -49.41
N GLU A 425 7.05 14.10 -49.22
CA GLU A 425 6.93 15.43 -49.82
C GLU A 425 8.07 16.37 -49.39
N HIS A 426 8.53 16.23 -48.15
CA HIS A 426 9.62 17.03 -47.58
C HIS A 426 11.00 16.37 -47.72
N GLY A 427 11.09 15.20 -48.38
CA GLY A 427 12.34 14.47 -48.56
C GLY A 427 12.98 13.95 -47.26
N ILE A 428 12.18 13.78 -46.20
CA ILE A 428 12.65 13.35 -44.89
C ILE A 428 12.70 11.82 -44.85
N THR A 429 13.90 11.27 -44.69
CA THR A 429 14.15 9.81 -44.63
C THR A 429 14.74 9.36 -43.30
N HIS A 430 15.26 10.29 -42.48
CA HIS A 430 15.80 10.00 -41.16
C HIS A 430 15.41 11.10 -40.18
N VAL A 431 14.73 10.72 -39.10
CA VAL A 431 14.31 11.59 -38.01
C VAL A 431 15.01 11.12 -36.73
N GLN A 432 15.64 12.05 -36.01
CA GLN A 432 16.27 11.73 -34.74
C GLN A 432 15.24 11.68 -33.62
N TYR A 433 14.31 12.62 -33.60
CA TYR A 433 13.31 12.73 -32.56
C TYR A 433 11.93 13.06 -33.12
N CYS A 434 10.94 12.25 -32.80
CA CYS A 434 9.54 12.45 -33.18
C CYS A 434 8.69 12.55 -31.92
N SER A 435 8.12 13.73 -31.64
CA SER A 435 7.11 13.91 -30.60
C SER A 435 5.73 13.77 -31.23
N ILE A 436 4.88 12.90 -30.65
CA ILE A 436 3.48 12.74 -31.02
C ILE A 436 2.66 12.93 -29.75
N ASP A 437 1.97 14.07 -29.67
CA ASP A 437 1.17 14.52 -28.55
C ASP A 437 -0.24 14.85 -29.09
N THR A 438 -1.09 13.82 -29.18
CA THR A 438 -2.37 13.93 -29.88
C THR A 438 -3.40 13.06 -29.19
N GLU A 439 -4.61 13.57 -28.95
CA GLU A 439 -5.66 12.83 -28.23
C GLU A 439 -6.17 11.58 -28.97
N GLY A 440 -5.48 10.44 -28.79
CA GLY A 440 -5.84 9.10 -29.26
C GLY A 440 -5.46 8.76 -30.71
N ALA A 441 -4.75 9.65 -31.42
CA ALA A 441 -4.37 9.44 -32.82
C ALA A 441 -3.01 8.76 -33.03
N GLU A 442 -2.21 8.57 -31.98
CA GLU A 442 -0.80 8.21 -32.00
C GLU A 442 -0.57 6.91 -32.78
N ARG A 443 -1.35 5.88 -32.46
CA ARG A 443 -1.27 4.58 -33.16
C ARG A 443 -1.55 4.71 -34.65
N SER A 444 -2.62 5.43 -35.01
CA SER A 444 -3.03 5.66 -36.41
C SER A 444 -1.94 6.41 -37.17
N ILE A 445 -1.29 7.38 -36.54
CA ILE A 445 -0.18 8.14 -37.12
C ILE A 445 1.02 7.22 -37.37
N ILE A 446 1.40 6.37 -36.41
CA ILE A 446 2.52 5.43 -36.53
C ILE A 446 2.27 4.39 -37.64
N GLU A 447 1.06 3.83 -37.71
CA GLU A 447 0.68 2.87 -38.77
C GLU A 447 0.69 3.49 -40.18
N SER A 448 0.71 4.83 -40.28
CA SER A 448 0.79 5.53 -41.57
C SER A 448 2.20 5.61 -42.16
N ILE A 449 3.23 5.24 -41.40
CA ILE A 449 4.65 5.38 -41.74
C ILE A 449 5.17 4.12 -42.44
N ASP A 450 5.86 4.29 -43.57
CA ASP A 450 6.62 3.22 -44.22
C ASP A 450 8.05 3.17 -43.66
N PHE A 451 8.25 2.33 -42.62
CA PHE A 451 9.56 2.15 -41.98
C PHE A 451 10.62 1.47 -42.86
N SER A 452 10.27 1.02 -44.07
CA SER A 452 11.29 0.61 -45.06
C SER A 452 11.97 1.80 -45.74
N ARG A 453 11.36 2.99 -45.66
CA ARG A 453 11.84 4.24 -46.29
C ARG A 453 12.29 5.29 -45.29
N VAL A 454 11.70 5.28 -44.10
CA VAL A 454 11.96 6.26 -43.05
C VAL A 454 12.53 5.57 -41.82
N THR A 455 13.64 6.09 -41.30
CA THR A 455 14.16 5.72 -39.98
C THR A 455 13.80 6.79 -38.97
N ILE A 456 13.29 6.39 -37.80
CA ILE A 456 13.07 7.26 -36.65
C ILE A 456 13.89 6.69 -35.49
N ASP A 457 14.72 7.51 -34.85
CA ASP A 457 15.58 7.01 -33.76
C ASP A 457 14.85 6.96 -32.41
N VAL A 458 14.12 8.04 -32.06
CA VAL A 458 13.41 8.17 -30.79
C VAL A 458 12.02 8.75 -30.99
N PHE A 459 11.03 8.19 -30.30
CA PHE A 459 9.68 8.74 -30.17
C PHE A 459 9.40 9.18 -28.73
N SER A 460 8.66 10.27 -28.58
CA SER A 460 7.85 10.54 -27.39
C SER A 460 6.39 10.42 -27.81
N LEU A 461 5.63 9.57 -27.15
CA LEU A 461 4.24 9.27 -27.50
C LEU A 461 3.35 9.53 -26.29
N GLU A 462 2.30 10.31 -26.48
CA GLU A 462 1.16 10.33 -25.58
C GLU A 462 0.45 8.96 -25.64
N ASN A 463 0.07 8.40 -24.47
CA ASN A 463 -0.68 7.14 -24.38
C ASN A 463 -1.63 7.05 -23.15
N PRO A 464 -2.54 8.02 -22.91
CA PRO A 464 -3.59 7.95 -21.90
C PRO A 464 -4.95 7.51 -22.48
N PRO A 465 -5.69 6.58 -21.85
CA PRO A 465 -5.25 5.56 -20.89
C PRO A 465 -4.58 4.37 -21.61
N GLU A 466 -3.33 4.06 -21.23
CA GLU A 466 -2.45 2.97 -21.71
C GLU A 466 -3.11 1.99 -22.71
N ASP A 467 -3.01 2.27 -24.03
CA ASP A 467 -3.40 1.34 -25.09
C ASP A 467 -2.36 0.21 -25.17
N PRO A 468 -2.73 -1.04 -24.83
CA PRO A 468 -1.80 -2.18 -24.96
C PRO A 468 -1.41 -2.43 -26.43
N GLY A 469 -2.26 -2.00 -27.37
CA GLY A 469 -2.03 -2.11 -28.80
C GLY A 469 -0.89 -1.23 -29.30
N LEU A 470 -0.76 -0.01 -28.78
CA LEU A 470 0.35 0.89 -29.13
C LEU A 470 1.71 0.30 -28.74
N ARG A 471 1.81 -0.24 -27.53
CA ARG A 471 3.05 -0.89 -27.08
C ARG A 471 3.42 -2.11 -27.93
N ALA A 472 2.45 -2.97 -28.23
CA ALA A 472 2.67 -4.13 -29.08
C ALA A 472 3.08 -3.74 -30.51
N LEU A 473 2.51 -2.65 -31.05
CA LEU A 473 2.91 -2.07 -32.34
C LEU A 473 4.37 -1.61 -32.31
N MET A 474 4.76 -0.81 -31.31
CA MET A 474 6.13 -0.31 -31.17
C MET A 474 7.15 -1.44 -31.02
N ASP A 475 6.83 -2.48 -30.24
CA ASP A 475 7.68 -3.67 -30.10
C ASP A 475 7.83 -4.42 -31.43
N GLY A 476 6.75 -4.57 -32.21
CA GLY A 476 6.75 -5.19 -33.53
C GLY A 476 7.56 -4.41 -34.57
N LEU A 477 7.62 -3.09 -34.42
CA LEU A 477 8.43 -2.19 -35.25
C LEU A 477 9.91 -2.11 -34.83
N GLY A 478 10.31 -2.84 -33.79
CA GLY A 478 11.70 -2.88 -33.32
C GLY A 478 12.09 -1.71 -32.43
N TYR A 479 11.14 -1.08 -31.75
CA TYR A 479 11.38 -0.10 -30.70
C TYR A 479 11.26 -0.75 -29.33
N GLU A 480 11.79 -0.10 -28.31
CA GLU A 480 11.66 -0.49 -26.91
C GLU A 480 11.27 0.74 -26.09
N ARG A 481 10.35 0.57 -25.12
CA ARG A 481 9.99 1.64 -24.19
C ARG A 481 11.14 1.84 -23.21
N VAL A 482 11.68 3.05 -23.14
CA VAL A 482 12.85 3.39 -22.33
C VAL A 482 12.53 4.25 -21.11
N CYS A 483 11.36 4.90 -21.10
CA CYS A 483 10.92 5.76 -20.02
C CYS A 483 9.41 5.95 -20.06
N ARG A 484 8.80 6.16 -18.89
CA ARG A 484 7.40 6.58 -18.73
C ARG A 484 7.34 7.82 -17.84
N PHE A 485 6.58 8.81 -18.26
CA PHE A 485 6.29 10.04 -17.54
C PHE A 485 4.88 9.98 -16.95
N PHE A 486 4.52 10.95 -16.11
CA PHE A 486 3.17 11.08 -15.58
C PHE A 486 2.20 11.44 -16.73
N GLY A 487 0.90 11.30 -16.52
CA GLY A 487 -0.09 11.51 -17.58
C GLY A 487 -0.24 10.32 -18.55
N GLY A 488 0.84 9.63 -18.91
CA GLY A 488 0.77 8.49 -19.83
C GLY A 488 1.87 8.47 -20.88
N ASP A 489 2.64 9.56 -20.98
CA ASP A 489 3.68 9.72 -21.99
C ASP A 489 4.79 8.67 -21.87
N GLU A 490 5.13 8.09 -23.01
CA GLU A 490 6.13 7.04 -23.14
C GLU A 490 7.20 7.45 -24.15
N VAL A 491 8.47 7.26 -23.77
CA VAL A 491 9.58 7.42 -24.72
C VAL A 491 9.97 6.04 -25.24
N TYR A 492 10.00 5.91 -26.56
CA TYR A 492 10.42 4.71 -27.26
C TYR A 492 11.70 5.00 -28.04
N ALA A 493 12.66 4.09 -28.00
CA ALA A 493 13.89 4.18 -28.78
C ALA A 493 14.04 2.97 -29.70
N ARG A 494 14.61 3.18 -30.89
CA ARG A 494 14.93 2.09 -31.81
C ARG A 494 15.93 1.14 -31.14
N ARG A 495 15.65 -0.17 -31.18
CA ARG A 495 16.52 -1.16 -30.52
C ARG A 495 17.95 -1.07 -31.04
N GLY A 496 18.90 -1.07 -30.11
CA GLY A 496 20.33 -0.93 -30.40
C GLY A 496 20.81 0.51 -30.60
N LEU A 497 19.96 1.53 -30.46
CA LEU A 497 20.39 2.91 -30.39
C LEU A 497 21.23 3.14 -29.12
N HIS A 498 22.37 3.80 -29.27
CA HIS A 498 23.28 4.08 -28.15
C HIS A 498 22.60 4.99 -27.11
N ARG A 499 22.75 4.62 -25.82
CA ARG A 499 22.29 5.41 -24.69
C ARG A 499 23.49 5.92 -23.92
N HIS A 500 23.56 7.22 -23.74
CA HIS A 500 24.54 7.83 -22.86
C HIS A 500 24.12 7.55 -21.41
N PRO A 501 25.07 7.19 -20.54
CA PRO A 501 24.78 7.07 -19.12
C PRO A 501 24.34 8.44 -18.58
N PRO A 502 23.43 8.48 -17.59
CA PRO A 502 23.06 9.74 -16.95
C PRO A 502 24.31 10.44 -16.44
N SER A 503 24.54 11.68 -16.88
CA SER A 503 25.71 12.46 -16.46
C SER A 503 25.67 12.68 -14.94
N PRO A 504 26.76 12.40 -14.20
CA PRO A 504 26.82 12.64 -12.76
C PRO A 504 26.73 14.14 -12.38
N ALA A 505 26.75 15.05 -13.35
CA ALA A 505 26.90 16.50 -13.16
C ALA A 505 25.67 17.25 -12.62
N SER A 506 24.53 16.61 -12.37
CA SER A 506 23.39 17.24 -11.66
C SER A 506 23.45 17.06 -10.13
N SER A 507 24.57 16.54 -9.61
CA SER A 507 24.79 16.32 -8.16
C SER A 507 25.60 17.40 -7.46
N MET A 508 26.05 18.45 -8.14
CA MET A 508 26.71 19.61 -7.51
C MET A 508 26.36 20.90 -8.23
N GLY A 509 25.64 21.77 -7.52
CA GLY A 509 25.24 23.12 -7.92
C GLY A 509 24.39 23.73 -6.83
#